data_AF-A0A4U6M1U7-F1
#
_entry.id   AF-A0A4U6M1U7-F1
#
_cell.length_a   1.000
_cell.length_b   1.000
_cell.length_c   1.000
_cell.angle_alpha   90.00
_cell.angle_beta   90.00
_cell.angle_gamma   90.00
#
_symmetry.space_group_name_H-M   'P 1'
#
loop_
_entity.id
_entity.type
_entity.pdbx_description
1 polymer ?
#
loop_
_entity_poly.entity_id
_entity_poly.type
_entity_poly.pdbx_seq_one_letter_code
_entity_poly.pdbx_strand_id
1 'polypeptide(L)'
;MHGNRKICVTLSVFAIRRMSGHLSVAGEFQFTAAFIVVFSHPVPVLICRRRVFMTPFNIWPVAAVLLLSACISKPQPVPAVTTASAASATPAPTEVVHTARYTLVSLTPEDTLRYPLRQITSHNLVISKKTPVITRGDALHTWLSGTGYGLCLPVTDDMRQFMGSPLPDNQRSSGPLRISDALQLIAGSAWQMSTDEVTRTVCFQHSPQTLS
;
A
#
# COMPACT_ATOMS: atom_id res chain seq x y z
N MET A 1 38.76 -24.93 -31.51
CA MET A 1 39.41 -23.61 -31.32
C MET A 1 38.33 -22.55 -31.17
N HIS A 2 38.48 -21.66 -30.16
CA HIS A 2 37.74 -20.41 -29.92
C HIS A 2 36.23 -20.55 -29.59
N GLY A 3 35.70 -20.11 -28.46
CA GLY A 3 36.23 -19.29 -27.38
C GLY A 3 35.03 -18.64 -26.66
N ASN A 4 34.63 -19.21 -25.52
CA ASN A 4 33.56 -18.66 -24.67
C ASN A 4 34.07 -17.37 -24.00
N ARG A 5 33.64 -16.20 -24.49
CA ARG A 5 33.85 -14.93 -23.78
C ARG A 5 32.68 -14.67 -22.84
N LYS A 6 32.87 -14.93 -21.55
CA LYS A 6 32.02 -14.37 -20.49
C LYS A 6 32.52 -12.95 -20.21
N ILE A 7 31.69 -11.94 -20.51
CA ILE A 7 31.96 -10.54 -20.16
C ILE A 7 31.64 -10.39 -18.67
N CYS A 8 32.66 -10.24 -17.83
CA CYS A 8 32.51 -9.74 -16.47
C CYS A 8 32.62 -8.21 -16.51
N VAL A 9 31.59 -7.51 -16.04
CA VAL A 9 31.67 -6.07 -15.80
C VAL A 9 32.07 -5.86 -14.35
N THR A 10 33.29 -5.39 -14.13
CA THR A 10 33.81 -5.03 -12.81
C THR A 10 33.24 -3.67 -12.41
N LEU A 11 32.35 -3.61 -11.42
CA LEU A 11 31.97 -2.34 -10.81
C LEU A 11 33.10 -1.88 -9.88
N SER A 12 33.79 -0.80 -10.26
CA SER A 12 34.72 -0.11 -9.37
C SER A 12 33.95 0.87 -8.50
N VAL A 13 33.88 0.62 -7.18
CA VAL A 13 33.42 1.61 -6.22
C VAL A 13 34.61 2.50 -5.85
N PHE A 14 34.55 3.77 -6.24
CA PHE A 14 35.54 4.78 -5.85
C PHE A 14 35.45 5.05 -4.34
N ALA A 15 36.57 4.87 -3.63
CA ALA A 15 36.75 5.37 -2.29
C ALA A 15 36.82 6.91 -2.30
N ILE A 16 36.02 7.56 -1.46
CA ILE A 16 36.01 9.02 -1.28
C ILE A 16 37.23 9.41 -0.43
N ARG A 17 38.06 10.31 -0.97
CA ARG A 17 39.25 10.85 -0.31
C ARG A 17 38.88 12.05 0.59
N ARG A 18 39.51 12.00 1.77
CA ARG A 18 39.58 12.93 2.91
C ARG A 18 40.00 14.37 2.55
N MET A 19 39.51 15.37 3.30
CA MET A 19 40.24 16.49 3.97
C MET A 19 39.25 17.60 4.39
N SER A 20 39.03 17.82 5.70
CA SER A 20 39.70 18.79 6.60
C SER A 20 39.14 20.22 6.54
N GLY A 21 38.58 20.72 7.65
CA GLY A 21 38.10 22.09 7.79
C GLY A 21 37.53 22.43 9.17
N HIS A 22 38.44 22.80 10.07
CA HIS A 22 38.40 23.57 11.34
C HIS A 22 37.12 23.73 12.20
N LEU A 23 37.30 23.32 13.46
CA LEU A 23 36.49 23.56 14.64
C LEU A 23 36.34 25.06 14.96
N SER A 24 35.15 25.53 15.33
CA SER A 24 35.01 26.71 16.18
C SER A 24 34.05 26.39 17.32
N VAL A 25 34.58 26.53 18.53
CA VAL A 25 34.05 26.09 19.82
C VAL A 25 33.14 27.18 20.39
N ALA A 26 31.95 26.80 20.87
CA ALA A 26 31.34 27.35 22.10
C ALA A 26 30.05 26.57 22.42
N GLY A 27 30.00 25.94 23.59
CA GLY A 27 28.74 25.47 24.20
C GLY A 27 28.75 24.00 24.61
N GLU A 28 28.99 23.76 25.89
CA GLU A 28 28.84 22.48 26.61
C GLU A 28 27.53 21.75 26.27
N PHE A 29 27.62 20.42 26.10
CA PHE A 29 26.77 19.40 26.76
C PHE A 29 27.26 18.02 26.28
N GLN A 30 28.05 17.33 27.12
CA GLN A 30 28.59 16.00 26.85
C GLN A 30 27.50 14.93 26.96
N PHE A 31 26.99 14.46 25.82
CA PHE A 31 26.37 13.13 25.72
C PHE A 31 27.45 12.14 25.26
N THR A 32 27.82 11.21 26.14
CA THR A 32 28.71 10.09 25.83
C THR A 32 27.99 9.12 24.86
N ALA A 33 28.16 9.33 23.55
CA ALA A 33 27.69 8.39 22.54
C ALA A 33 28.77 7.34 22.26
N ALA A 34 28.58 6.12 22.77
CA ALA A 34 29.36 4.96 22.37
C ALA A 34 29.03 4.60 20.91
N PHE A 35 29.94 4.90 19.98
CA PHE A 35 29.83 4.48 18.58
C PHE A 35 30.14 2.98 18.47
N ILE A 36 29.12 2.15 18.34
CA ILE A 36 29.28 0.76 17.91
C ILE A 36 29.48 0.76 16.39
N VAL A 37 30.71 0.57 15.95
CA VAL A 37 31.05 0.40 14.52
C VAL A 37 30.81 -1.05 14.14
N VAL A 38 29.66 -1.36 13.54
CA VAL A 38 29.38 -2.69 12.96
C VAL A 38 30.02 -2.76 11.56
N PHE A 39 31.19 -3.42 11.48
CA PHE A 39 31.86 -3.77 10.22
C PHE A 39 31.10 -4.92 9.52
N SER A 40 30.07 -4.61 8.75
CA SER A 40 29.43 -5.57 7.84
C SER A 40 30.35 -5.84 6.65
N HIS A 41 30.94 -7.03 6.63
CA HIS A 41 31.67 -7.56 5.48
C HIS A 41 30.69 -7.87 4.33
N PRO A 42 31.01 -7.56 3.06
CA PRO A 42 30.15 -7.87 1.92
C PRO A 42 30.24 -9.37 1.57
N VAL A 43 29.12 -10.08 1.65
CA VAL A 43 28.97 -11.45 1.15
C VAL A 43 28.52 -11.41 -0.32
N PRO A 44 29.24 -12.02 -1.27
CA PRO A 44 28.84 -12.02 -2.67
C PRO A 44 27.73 -13.06 -2.92
N VAL A 45 26.53 -12.59 -3.25
CA VAL A 45 25.41 -13.45 -3.68
C VAL A 45 25.51 -13.69 -5.18
N LEU A 46 25.93 -14.90 -5.59
CA LEU A 46 25.83 -15.35 -6.98
C LEU A 46 24.36 -15.70 -7.31
N ILE A 47 23.71 -14.87 -8.14
CA ILE A 47 22.41 -15.21 -8.72
C ILE A 47 22.65 -16.03 -10.00
N CYS A 48 22.47 -17.35 -9.90
CA CYS A 48 22.53 -18.26 -11.04
C CYS A 48 21.19 -18.26 -11.78
N ARG A 49 21.12 -17.64 -12.97
CA ARG A 49 19.94 -17.68 -13.85
C ARG A 49 19.71 -19.11 -14.35
N ARG A 50 18.59 -19.71 -13.93
CA ARG A 50 18.11 -21.04 -14.33
C ARG A 50 17.74 -21.04 -15.82
N ARG A 51 18.58 -21.66 -16.66
CA ARG A 51 18.29 -21.96 -18.07
C ARG A 51 17.42 -23.22 -18.09
N VAL A 52 16.12 -23.07 -18.37
CA VAL A 52 15.20 -24.20 -18.53
C VAL A 52 15.59 -24.94 -19.80
N PHE A 53 16.14 -26.14 -19.61
CA PHE A 53 16.50 -27.07 -20.67
C PHE A 53 15.30 -27.99 -20.87
N MET A 54 14.74 -27.99 -22.09
CA MET A 54 13.81 -29.00 -22.56
C MET A 54 14.50 -30.37 -22.52
N THR A 55 13.85 -31.35 -21.93
CA THR A 55 14.08 -32.77 -22.23
C THR A 55 12.74 -33.47 -22.30
N PRO A 56 12.43 -34.20 -23.39
CA PRO A 56 11.30 -35.12 -23.46
C PRO A 56 11.71 -36.43 -22.80
N PHE A 57 10.78 -37.18 -22.18
CA PHE A 57 10.72 -38.65 -22.18
C PHE A 57 9.63 -39.22 -21.25
N ASN A 58 8.91 -40.21 -21.79
CA ASN A 58 8.21 -41.33 -21.16
C ASN A 58 6.86 -41.17 -20.43
N ILE A 59 5.84 -41.43 -21.25
CA ILE A 59 4.68 -42.32 -21.08
C ILE A 59 4.86 -43.43 -20.02
N TRP A 60 3.97 -43.48 -19.03
CA TRP A 60 3.20 -44.68 -18.66
C TRP A 60 1.92 -44.26 -17.89
N PRO A 61 0.73 -44.83 -18.15
CA PRO A 61 -0.51 -44.45 -17.49
C PRO A 61 -0.72 -45.31 -16.24
N VAL A 62 -0.78 -44.69 -15.07
CA VAL A 62 -1.30 -45.36 -13.87
C VAL A 62 -2.75 -44.94 -13.72
N ALA A 63 -3.63 -45.91 -14.00
CA ALA A 63 -5.05 -45.83 -13.72
C ALA A 63 -5.27 -45.58 -12.22
N ALA A 64 -5.75 -44.37 -11.88
CA ALA A 64 -6.28 -44.07 -10.57
C ALA A 64 -7.81 -44.04 -10.68
N VAL A 65 -8.43 -45.12 -10.25
CA VAL A 65 -9.87 -45.22 -10.00
C VAL A 65 -10.18 -44.27 -8.84
N LEU A 66 -10.88 -43.17 -9.12
CA LEU A 66 -11.47 -42.30 -8.10
C LEU A 66 -12.99 -42.48 -8.14
N LEU A 67 -13.51 -43.18 -7.14
CA LEU A 67 -14.93 -43.24 -6.83
C LEU A 67 -15.39 -41.84 -6.41
N LEU A 68 -16.10 -41.14 -7.30
CA LEU A 68 -16.82 -39.93 -6.94
C LEU A 68 -18.07 -40.32 -6.14
N SER A 69 -18.00 -40.18 -4.82
CA SER A 69 -19.19 -40.09 -3.97
C SER A 69 -19.84 -38.72 -4.19
N ALA A 70 -20.92 -38.67 -4.96
CA ALA A 70 -21.73 -37.47 -5.11
C ALA A 70 -22.64 -37.32 -3.87
N CYS A 71 -22.37 -36.33 -3.02
CA CYS A 71 -23.35 -35.88 -2.04
C CYS A 71 -24.39 -34.99 -2.74
N ILE A 72 -25.59 -35.51 -2.97
CA ILE A 72 -26.77 -34.70 -3.32
C ILE A 72 -27.16 -33.89 -2.06
N SER A 73 -26.96 -32.58 -2.10
CA SER A 73 -27.57 -31.68 -1.13
C SER A 73 -29.06 -31.56 -1.44
N LYS A 74 -29.89 -31.96 -0.50
CA LYS A 74 -31.36 -31.84 -0.55
C LYS A 74 -31.73 -30.35 -0.61
N PRO A 75 -32.57 -29.89 -1.54
CA PRO A 75 -33.07 -28.52 -1.51
C PRO A 75 -33.93 -28.33 -0.26
N GLN A 76 -33.44 -27.51 0.66
CA GLN A 76 -34.20 -27.09 1.83
C GLN A 76 -35.26 -26.07 1.37
N PRO A 77 -36.53 -26.21 1.78
CA PRO A 77 -37.54 -25.20 1.50
C PRO A 77 -37.10 -23.88 2.14
N VAL A 78 -36.82 -22.89 1.32
CA VAL A 78 -36.73 -21.50 1.77
C VAL A 78 -38.12 -21.10 2.26
N PRO A 79 -38.31 -20.72 3.54
CA PRO A 79 -39.55 -20.07 3.93
C PRO A 79 -39.66 -18.79 3.12
N ALA A 80 -40.82 -18.60 2.49
CA ALA A 80 -41.16 -17.39 1.77
C ALA A 80 -40.79 -16.18 2.63
N VAL A 81 -39.92 -15.31 2.10
CA VAL A 81 -39.62 -14.02 2.71
C VAL A 81 -40.92 -13.23 2.63
N THR A 82 -41.68 -13.29 3.73
CA THR A 82 -42.81 -12.41 3.94
C THR A 82 -42.21 -11.03 4.03
N THR A 83 -42.61 -10.13 3.13
CA THR A 83 -42.20 -8.73 3.08
C THR A 83 -42.50 -8.11 4.44
N ALA A 84 -41.51 -8.10 5.33
CA ALA A 84 -41.61 -7.47 6.62
C ALA A 84 -41.55 -5.96 6.38
N SER A 85 -42.72 -5.35 6.51
CA SER A 85 -42.93 -3.92 6.70
C SER A 85 -41.82 -3.33 7.56
N ALA A 86 -41.30 -2.16 7.15
CA ALA A 86 -40.26 -1.42 7.83
C ALA A 86 -40.64 -1.16 9.30
N ALA A 87 -40.26 -2.08 10.18
CA ALA A 87 -40.24 -1.86 11.61
C ALA A 87 -39.05 -0.95 11.87
N SER A 88 -39.32 0.24 12.39
CA SER A 88 -38.33 1.14 12.96
C SER A 88 -37.39 0.33 13.86
N ALA A 89 -36.15 0.16 13.42
CA ALA A 89 -35.14 -0.55 14.19
C ALA A 89 -34.90 0.24 15.47
N THR A 90 -35.41 -0.26 16.60
CA THR A 90 -34.99 0.20 17.92
C THR A 90 -33.46 0.04 17.98
N PRO A 91 -32.69 1.11 18.23
CA PRO A 91 -31.25 0.99 18.31
C PRO A 91 -30.90 -0.03 19.40
N ALA A 92 -30.09 -1.03 19.03
CA ALA A 92 -29.62 -2.04 19.96
C ALA A 92 -28.93 -1.37 21.17
N PRO A 93 -29.08 -1.89 22.39
CA PRO A 93 -28.46 -1.31 23.57
C PRO A 93 -26.95 -1.27 23.40
N THR A 94 -26.35 -0.07 23.49
CA THR A 94 -24.90 0.12 23.41
C THR A 94 -24.25 -0.53 24.62
N GLU A 95 -23.37 -1.51 24.38
CA GLU A 95 -22.57 -2.13 25.43
C GLU A 95 -21.56 -1.11 25.96
N VAL A 96 -21.66 -0.77 27.24
CA VAL A 96 -20.86 0.28 27.89
C VAL A 96 -20.08 -0.32 29.06
N VAL A 97 -18.82 0.10 29.18
CA VAL A 97 -17.95 -0.30 30.30
C VAL A 97 -17.57 0.93 31.12
N HIS A 98 -17.59 0.77 32.45
CA HIS A 98 -17.06 1.76 33.38
C HIS A 98 -15.54 1.63 33.45
N THR A 99 -14.80 2.55 32.82
CA THR A 99 -13.33 2.58 32.88
C THR A 99 -12.82 3.34 34.11
N ALA A 100 -13.65 4.22 34.67
CA ALA A 100 -13.40 4.90 35.94
C ALA A 100 -14.73 5.12 36.69
N ARG A 101 -14.68 5.64 37.94
CA ARG A 101 -15.88 5.83 38.79
C ARG A 101 -17.00 6.65 38.15
N TYR A 102 -16.72 7.43 37.11
CA TYR A 102 -17.74 8.18 36.34
C TYR A 102 -17.46 8.20 34.83
N THR A 103 -16.63 7.29 34.32
CA THR A 103 -16.28 7.26 32.89
C THR A 103 -16.89 6.04 32.24
N LEU A 104 -17.89 6.27 31.39
CA LEU A 104 -18.50 5.28 30.52
C LEU A 104 -17.83 5.36 29.15
N VAL A 105 -17.36 4.22 28.64
CA VAL A 105 -16.83 4.09 27.28
C VAL A 105 -17.73 3.11 26.54
N SER A 106 -18.20 3.51 25.35
CA SER A 106 -18.90 2.61 24.45
C SER A 106 -17.92 1.59 23.88
N LEU A 107 -18.29 0.31 23.88
CA LEU A 107 -17.51 -0.74 23.22
C LEU A 107 -17.80 -0.86 21.73
N THR A 108 -18.77 -0.10 21.21
CA THR A 108 -19.04 -0.05 19.77
C THR A 108 -17.82 0.51 19.04
N PRO A 109 -17.21 -0.25 18.11
CA PRO A 109 -16.06 0.24 17.36
C PRO A 109 -16.44 1.50 16.57
N GLU A 110 -15.60 2.53 16.66
CA GLU A 110 -15.76 3.75 15.87
C GLU A 110 -15.70 3.44 14.36
N ASP A 111 -16.51 4.14 13.56
CA ASP A 111 -16.55 3.92 12.11
C ASP A 111 -15.18 4.13 11.44
N THR A 112 -14.33 5.01 11.99
CA THR A 112 -12.97 5.24 11.47
C THR A 112 -12.03 4.05 11.70
N LEU A 113 -12.29 3.20 12.71
CA LEU A 113 -11.54 1.96 12.91
C LEU A 113 -11.98 0.90 11.90
N ARG A 114 -13.26 0.90 11.54
CA ARG A 114 -13.82 -0.03 10.56
C ARG A 114 -13.50 0.39 9.12
N TYR A 115 -13.46 1.69 8.85
CA TYR A 115 -13.19 2.29 7.55
C TYR A 115 -12.03 3.30 7.67
N PRO A 116 -10.77 2.83 7.66
CA PRO A 116 -9.60 3.68 7.88
C PRO A 116 -9.51 4.87 6.91
N LEU A 117 -9.96 4.69 5.66
CA LEU A 117 -9.97 5.74 4.65
C LEU A 117 -10.98 6.87 4.93
N ARG A 118 -11.88 6.71 5.90
CA ARG A 118 -12.80 7.78 6.35
C ARG A 118 -12.23 8.63 7.48
N GLN A 119 -11.07 8.26 8.01
CA GLN A 119 -10.38 9.05 9.02
C GLN A 119 -10.00 10.43 8.46
N ILE A 120 -10.14 11.46 9.30
CA ILE A 120 -9.71 12.81 9.00
C ILE A 120 -8.24 12.95 9.41
N THR A 121 -7.39 13.31 8.45
CA THR A 121 -5.96 13.55 8.66
C THR A 121 -5.52 14.74 7.81
N SER A 122 -4.43 15.38 8.22
CA SER A 122 -3.72 16.37 7.42
C SER A 122 -2.32 15.86 7.11
N HIS A 123 -1.95 15.83 5.82
CA HIS A 123 -0.58 15.56 5.38
C HIS A 123 0.00 16.81 4.73
N ASN A 124 1.26 17.14 5.05
CA ASN A 124 2.01 18.16 4.36
C ASN A 124 3.05 17.48 3.46
N LEU A 125 2.93 17.67 2.15
CA LEU A 125 3.83 17.06 1.17
C LEU A 125 5.09 17.90 1.05
N VAL A 126 6.15 17.47 1.76
CA VAL A 126 7.42 18.20 1.82
C VAL A 126 8.27 17.91 0.59
N ILE A 127 8.68 18.97 -0.09
CA ILE A 127 9.63 18.90 -1.21
C ILE A 127 11.04 18.78 -0.64
N SER A 128 11.77 17.74 -1.04
CA SER A 128 13.19 17.60 -0.70
C SER A 128 14.04 18.19 -1.81
N LYS A 129 15.24 18.71 -1.46
CA LYS A 129 16.22 19.21 -2.44
C LYS A 129 16.60 18.17 -3.52
N LYS A 130 16.42 16.88 -3.22
CA LYS A 130 16.70 15.77 -4.14
C LYS A 130 15.56 15.46 -5.12
N THR A 131 14.32 15.84 -4.78
CA THR A 131 13.10 15.53 -5.54
C THR A 131 12.26 16.81 -5.64
N PRO A 132 12.58 17.70 -6.59
CA PRO A 132 11.95 19.02 -6.69
C PRO A 132 10.49 18.96 -7.15
N VAL A 133 10.08 17.85 -7.75
CA VAL A 133 8.72 17.64 -8.26
C VAL A 133 8.10 16.48 -7.48
N ILE A 134 6.92 16.74 -6.91
CA ILE A 134 6.07 15.71 -6.29
C ILE A 134 5.05 15.29 -7.32
N THR A 135 5.00 14.01 -7.63
CA THR A 135 3.98 13.46 -8.56
C THR A 135 2.66 13.20 -7.83
N ARG A 136 1.57 13.06 -8.58
CA ARG A 136 0.29 12.62 -8.00
C ARG A 136 0.41 11.25 -7.34
N GLY A 137 1.19 10.34 -7.91
CA GLY A 137 1.48 9.03 -7.32
C GLY A 137 2.16 9.15 -5.96
N ASP A 138 3.17 10.00 -5.82
CA ASP A 138 3.86 10.24 -4.53
C ASP A 138 2.90 10.81 -3.47
N ALA A 139 2.04 11.74 -3.89
CA ALA A 139 1.03 12.34 -3.03
C ALA A 139 0.04 11.28 -2.53
N LEU A 140 -0.50 10.47 -3.44
CA LEU A 140 -1.43 9.39 -3.11
C LEU A 140 -0.81 8.36 -2.16
N HIS A 141 0.44 7.97 -2.41
CA HIS A 141 1.19 7.10 -1.49
C HIS A 141 1.36 7.72 -0.10
N THR A 142 1.65 9.01 -0.03
CA THR A 142 1.80 9.70 1.25
C THR A 142 0.50 9.73 2.04
N TRP A 143 -0.63 9.98 1.38
CA TRP A 143 -1.96 9.99 2.01
C TRP A 143 -2.42 8.62 2.52
N LEU A 144 -1.93 7.54 1.90
CA LEU A 144 -2.22 6.17 2.33
C LEU A 144 -1.26 5.65 3.41
N SER A 145 -0.21 6.40 3.75
CA SER A 145 0.76 6.00 4.77
C SER A 145 0.09 5.74 6.12
N GLY A 146 0.38 4.58 6.73
CA GLY A 146 -0.16 4.20 8.03
C GLY A 146 -1.62 3.70 8.02
N THR A 147 -2.31 3.74 6.88
CA THR A 147 -3.72 3.26 6.77
C THR A 147 -3.83 1.76 6.55
N GLY A 148 -2.75 1.11 6.09
CA GLY A 148 -2.75 -0.29 5.67
C GLY A 148 -3.31 -0.53 4.27
N TYR A 149 -3.67 0.53 3.51
CA TYR A 149 -4.03 0.45 2.10
C TYR A 149 -2.85 0.79 1.19
N GLY A 150 -2.81 0.14 0.02
CA GLY A 150 -1.85 0.44 -1.05
C GLY A 150 -2.51 0.99 -2.31
N LEU A 151 -1.71 1.46 -3.26
CA LEU A 151 -2.20 1.78 -4.61
C LEU A 151 -2.17 0.54 -5.50
N CYS A 152 -3.18 0.41 -6.36
CA CYS A 152 -3.17 -0.59 -7.42
C CYS A 152 -2.02 -0.33 -8.40
N LEU A 153 -1.46 -1.39 -8.99
CA LEU A 153 -0.42 -1.22 -10.02
C LEU A 153 -1.00 -0.43 -11.21
N PRO A 154 -0.24 0.53 -11.78
CA PRO A 154 -0.70 1.27 -12.93
C PRO A 154 -0.58 0.41 -14.19
N VAL A 155 -1.64 -0.35 -14.49
CA VAL A 155 -1.67 -1.30 -15.62
C VAL A 155 -1.84 -0.58 -16.96
N THR A 156 -2.58 0.53 -17.00
CA THR A 156 -2.86 1.29 -18.23
C THR A 156 -1.92 2.49 -18.41
N ASP A 157 -1.72 2.92 -19.66
CA ASP A 157 -0.87 4.07 -20.00
C ASP A 157 -1.42 5.36 -19.40
N ASP A 158 -2.73 5.56 -19.46
CA ASP A 158 -3.43 6.70 -18.88
C ASP A 158 -3.22 6.78 -17.36
N MET A 159 -3.26 5.63 -16.67
CA MET A 159 -3.00 5.56 -15.23
C MET A 159 -1.53 5.91 -14.92
N ARG A 160 -0.58 5.41 -15.72
CA ARG A 160 0.85 5.75 -15.56
C ARG A 160 1.08 7.24 -15.75
N GLN A 161 0.43 7.85 -16.75
CA GLN A 161 0.51 9.29 -17.00
C GLN A 161 -0.14 10.10 -15.89
N PHE A 162 -1.32 9.70 -15.42
CA PHE A 162 -2.00 10.30 -14.28
C PHE A 162 -1.10 10.27 -13.03
N MET A 163 -0.61 9.10 -12.62
CA MET A 163 0.24 8.96 -11.45
C MET A 163 1.55 9.74 -11.59
N GLY A 164 2.15 9.76 -12.77
CA GLY A 164 3.42 10.45 -13.04
C GLY A 164 3.29 11.96 -13.22
N SER A 165 2.07 12.50 -13.37
CA SER A 165 1.87 13.93 -13.57
C SER A 165 2.17 14.74 -12.29
N PRO A 166 2.68 15.98 -12.43
CA PRO A 166 3.06 16.80 -11.29
C PRO A 166 1.83 17.19 -10.45
N LEU A 167 2.00 17.20 -9.12
CA LEU A 167 0.95 17.64 -8.21
C LEU A 167 0.88 19.19 -8.19
N PRO A 168 -0.33 19.77 -8.39
CA PRO A 168 -0.56 21.22 -8.25
C PRO A 168 -0.14 21.75 -6.88
N ASP A 169 0.39 22.97 -6.83
CA ASP A 169 0.92 23.56 -5.59
C ASP A 169 -0.14 23.71 -4.49
N ASN A 170 -1.37 24.08 -4.86
CA ASN A 170 -2.49 24.21 -3.91
C ASN A 170 -2.89 22.88 -3.24
N GLN A 171 -2.57 21.74 -3.85
CA GLN A 171 -2.86 20.42 -3.30
C GLN A 171 -1.75 19.89 -2.37
N ARG A 172 -0.57 20.52 -2.34
CA ARG A 172 0.56 20.05 -1.52
C ARG A 172 0.35 20.20 -0.02
N SER A 173 -0.44 21.20 0.37
CA SER A 173 -0.78 21.49 1.75
C SER A 173 -2.29 21.65 1.90
N SER A 174 -3.03 20.62 1.49
CA SER A 174 -4.46 20.58 1.82
C SER A 174 -4.64 20.55 3.32
N GLY A 175 -5.64 21.27 3.83
CA GLY A 175 -6.01 21.24 5.24
C GLY A 175 -6.50 19.84 5.69
N PRO A 176 -7.05 19.74 6.91
CA PRO A 176 -7.64 18.50 7.40
C PRO A 176 -8.78 18.02 6.48
N LEU A 177 -8.65 16.80 5.95
CA LEU A 177 -9.63 16.17 5.07
C LEU A 177 -9.76 14.70 5.42
N ARG A 178 -10.88 14.08 5.05
CA ARG A 178 -10.97 12.61 5.06
C ARG A 178 -10.00 12.06 4.04
N ILE A 179 -9.34 10.95 4.35
CA ILE A 179 -8.37 10.33 3.45
C ILE A 179 -9.01 10.04 2.08
N SER A 180 -10.23 9.49 2.04
CA SER A 180 -10.98 9.27 0.80
C SER A 180 -11.14 10.52 -0.05
N ASP A 181 -11.43 11.65 0.60
CA ASP A 181 -11.76 12.90 -0.08
C ASP A 181 -10.47 13.57 -0.59
N ALA A 182 -9.38 13.47 0.16
CA ALA A 182 -8.07 13.91 -0.27
C ALA A 182 -7.56 13.10 -1.46
N LEU A 183 -7.72 11.77 -1.45
CA LEU A 183 -7.36 10.91 -2.58
C LEU A 183 -8.17 11.27 -3.84
N GLN A 184 -9.47 11.50 -3.70
CA GLN A 184 -10.33 11.93 -4.80
C GLN A 184 -9.99 13.35 -5.30
N LEU A 185 -9.62 14.27 -4.40
CA LEU A 185 -9.17 15.62 -4.74
C LEU A 185 -7.84 15.61 -5.49
N ILE A 186 -6.88 14.79 -5.04
CA ILE A 186 -5.63 14.54 -5.77
C ILE A 186 -5.92 13.88 -7.10
N ALA A 187 -6.94 13.01 -7.21
CA ALA A 187 -7.30 12.35 -8.46
C ALA A 187 -8.02 13.25 -9.47
N GLY A 188 -8.73 14.27 -9.01
CA GLY A 188 -9.51 15.18 -9.84
C GLY A 188 -10.79 14.54 -10.39
N SER A 189 -11.63 15.34 -11.07
CA SER A 189 -12.95 14.90 -11.55
C SER A 189 -12.91 13.92 -12.73
N ALA A 190 -11.80 13.87 -13.47
CA ALA A 190 -11.62 12.94 -14.58
C ALA A 190 -11.45 11.48 -14.12
N TRP A 191 -11.15 11.27 -12.84
CA TRP A 191 -10.85 9.96 -12.26
C TRP A 191 -11.78 9.69 -11.08
N GLN A 192 -12.32 8.48 -10.99
CA GLN A 192 -13.12 8.00 -9.88
C GLN A 192 -12.30 7.05 -9.04
N MET A 193 -12.23 7.29 -7.73
CA MET A 193 -11.62 6.39 -6.76
C MET A 193 -12.53 5.17 -6.51
N SER A 194 -11.93 3.98 -6.49
CA SER A 194 -12.54 2.72 -6.06
C SER A 194 -11.63 2.00 -5.06
N THR A 195 -12.22 1.32 -4.07
CA THR A 195 -11.49 0.61 -3.02
C THR A 195 -11.81 -0.88 -3.09
N ASP A 196 -10.77 -1.70 -3.13
CA ASP A 196 -10.88 -3.15 -2.95
C ASP A 196 -10.49 -3.50 -1.52
N GLU A 197 -11.48 -3.88 -0.72
CA GLU A 197 -11.32 -4.25 0.70
C GLU A 197 -10.61 -5.59 0.88
N VAL A 198 -10.64 -6.48 -0.11
CA VAL A 198 -10.03 -7.81 -0.03
C VAL A 198 -8.52 -7.69 -0.19
N THR A 199 -8.08 -6.94 -1.20
CA THR A 199 -6.64 -6.70 -1.44
C THR A 199 -6.11 -5.50 -0.66
N ARG A 200 -6.98 -4.71 -0.03
CA ARG A 200 -6.69 -3.42 0.61
C ARG A 200 -5.96 -2.47 -0.33
N THR A 201 -6.52 -2.32 -1.53
CA THR A 201 -5.96 -1.42 -2.54
C THR A 201 -6.95 -0.34 -2.97
N VAL A 202 -6.41 0.82 -3.32
CA VAL A 202 -7.14 1.92 -3.92
C VAL A 202 -6.76 2.00 -5.40
N CYS A 203 -7.77 1.87 -6.25
CA CYS A 203 -7.66 1.97 -7.70
C CYS A 203 -8.35 3.25 -8.18
N PHE A 204 -7.95 3.73 -9.35
CA PHE A 204 -8.62 4.82 -10.06
C PHE A 204 -9.14 4.33 -11.41
N GLN A 205 -10.29 4.85 -11.82
CA GLN A 205 -10.89 4.55 -13.12
C GLN A 205 -11.33 5.86 -13.75
N HIS A 206 -11.46 5.92 -15.07
CA HIS A 206 -12.02 7.11 -15.70
C HIS A 206 -13.44 7.34 -15.19
N SER A 207 -13.71 8.56 -14.73
CA SER A 207 -15.08 8.94 -14.36
C SER A 207 -15.94 8.97 -15.62
N PRO A 208 -17.14 8.39 -15.61
CA PRO A 208 -18.11 8.65 -16.67
C PRO A 208 -18.38 10.16 -16.67
N GLN A 209 -18.03 10.85 -17.75
CA GLN A 209 -18.37 12.26 -17.89
C GLN A 209 -19.87 12.35 -18.13
N THR A 210 -20.63 12.69 -17.08
CA THR A 210 -22.02 13.08 -17.25
C THR A 210 -22.01 14.53 -17.74
N LEU A 211 -22.15 14.73 -19.06
CA LEU A 211 -22.45 16.06 -19.60
C LEU A 211 -23.82 16.48 -19.05
N SER A 212 -23.82 17.51 -18.21
CA SER A 212 -25.03 18.19 -17.74
C SER A 212 -25.30 19.44 -18.56
#